data_AF-A0A067EMU9-F1
#
_entry.id   AF-A0A067EMU9-F1
#
_cell.length_a   1.000
_cell.length_b   1.000
_cell.length_c   1.000
_cell.angle_alpha   90.00
_cell.angle_beta   90.00
_cell.angle_gamma   90.00
#
_symmetry.space_group_name_H-M   'P 1'
#
loop_
_entity.id
_entity.type
_entity.pdbx_description
1 polymer ?
#
loop_
_entity_poly.entity_id
_entity_poly.type
_entity_poly.pdbx_seq_one_letter_code
_entity_poly.pdbx_strand_id
1 'polypeptide(L)'
;MQHREFIILCLEDCSDWSNATTRRVVMQIDPELKRTIIVSTKLDTKIPQFARASDVEVFLSPPACTLDGFILGGSPFFTSVPSGRVGTGHDSVYSSNEEFKQAIFIREMEDITSLEEKLGRSLSKQERSRIGVSKLRSFLEELLQKRYMDSVPMIIPLLEKEYCSTTRKLNEINKELSTLDEVKLKEKGRVFHDLFLTKLSLLLKGTVVAPPDKFGETLQNERINGGAFVGTDGLQFPHKLIPNAGMRLYGGAQYHRAMAEFRFMVGGIKCPPITREEIVNACGVEDIHDGTNYSRTACVIAVAKARDTFEPFLHQLGCRLLHILKRLLPISIYLLQKEGEYLSGHEVFLRRVASAFNNFAESTERACREKCMEDLVSTTRYVTWSLHNKNRAGLRQFLDSFGSTEQSAVLSNSLSMPLCQESSFVSVANEKHDTKPRTDVKLSQVASGVDSSSSVQTTETRLADLLDNTLWNRRLAPSSERIVYALVQQIFHGIREYFLASAELKFNCFLLMPVVDKLPALLREDLESAFEGDLDNVFDITNLRHSLSQQKSDTEIEMKRIKKLKEKFKLIHEQFISHHVMSSLSLAPSA
;
A
#
# COMPACT_ATOMS: atom_id res chain seq x y z
N MET A 1 -10.23 40.01 -5.37
CA MET A 1 -10.65 41.27 -4.72
C MET A 1 -11.67 41.05 -3.59
N GLN A 2 -11.59 39.93 -2.84
CA GLN A 2 -12.55 39.58 -1.78
C GLN A 2 -12.12 40.01 -0.36
N HIS A 3 -10.94 40.63 -0.22
CA HIS A 3 -10.45 41.09 1.08
C HIS A 3 -11.33 42.24 1.59
N ARG A 4 -11.97 42.04 2.75
CA ARG A 4 -12.93 42.98 3.34
C ARG A 4 -12.27 44.27 3.83
N GLU A 5 -10.95 44.27 3.99
CA GLU A 5 -10.19 45.42 4.51
C GLU A 5 -9.93 46.53 3.48
N PHE A 6 -10.18 46.30 2.18
CA PHE A 6 -9.96 47.33 1.16
C PHE A 6 -11.06 48.41 1.16
N ILE A 7 -10.64 49.66 0.96
CA ILE A 7 -11.52 50.79 0.67
C ILE A 7 -11.56 50.96 -0.85
N ILE A 8 -12.76 51.09 -1.41
CA ILE A 8 -12.96 51.24 -2.85
C ILE A 8 -13.25 52.71 -3.14
N LEU A 9 -12.44 53.32 -4.00
CA LEU A 9 -12.70 54.67 -4.53
C LEU A 9 -13.40 54.54 -5.88
N CYS A 10 -14.69 54.83 -5.92
CA CYS A 10 -15.49 54.79 -7.14
C CYS A 10 -15.47 56.18 -7.80
N LEU A 11 -14.68 56.31 -8.86
CA LEU A 11 -14.60 57.53 -9.66
C LEU A 11 -15.66 57.50 -10.76
N GLU A 12 -16.54 58.49 -10.77
CA GLU A 12 -17.64 58.57 -11.72
C GLU A 12 -17.65 59.90 -12.47
N ASP A 13 -17.98 59.83 -13.75
CA ASP A 13 -18.29 60.99 -14.57
C ASP A 13 -19.75 60.92 -14.99
N CYS A 14 -20.65 61.19 -14.04
CA CYS A 14 -22.08 61.13 -14.25
C CYS A 14 -22.69 62.53 -14.27
N SER A 15 -23.52 62.82 -15.28
CA SER A 15 -24.44 63.96 -15.31
C SER A 15 -25.76 63.64 -14.59
N ASP A 16 -26.14 62.37 -14.55
CA ASP A 16 -27.28 61.85 -13.81
C ASP A 16 -26.85 60.63 -12.98
N TRP A 17 -27.22 60.62 -11.70
CA TRP A 17 -26.92 59.55 -10.76
C TRP A 17 -27.59 58.22 -11.11
N SER A 18 -28.64 58.24 -11.93
CA SER A 18 -29.33 57.04 -12.41
C SER A 18 -28.50 56.18 -13.38
N ASN A 19 -27.55 56.79 -14.10
CA ASN A 19 -26.77 56.14 -15.15
C ASN A 19 -25.28 56.00 -14.75
N ALA A 20 -25.04 55.22 -13.69
CA ALA A 20 -23.71 55.01 -13.12
C ALA A 20 -23.06 53.70 -13.62
N THR A 21 -22.23 53.77 -14.66
CA THR A 21 -21.56 52.61 -15.25
C THR A 21 -20.47 52.03 -14.34
N THR A 22 -19.65 52.90 -13.72
CA THR A 22 -18.57 52.48 -12.80
C THR A 22 -19.15 51.86 -11.52
N ARG A 23 -20.18 52.47 -10.93
CA ARG A 23 -20.86 51.93 -9.74
C ARG A 23 -21.45 50.55 -9.95
N ARG A 24 -22.04 50.24 -11.12
CA ARG A 24 -22.54 48.89 -11.43
C ARG A 24 -21.45 47.83 -11.35
N VAL A 25 -20.22 48.16 -11.77
CA VAL A 25 -19.06 47.25 -11.63
C VAL A 25 -18.65 47.12 -10.17
N VAL A 26 -18.63 48.23 -9.41
CA VAL A 26 -18.31 48.20 -7.98
C VAL A 26 -19.35 47.41 -7.17
N MET A 27 -20.63 47.50 -7.50
CA MET A 27 -21.72 46.76 -6.85
C MET A 27 -21.61 45.24 -7.05
N GLN A 28 -20.89 44.76 -8.08
CA GLN A 28 -20.57 43.33 -8.19
C GLN A 28 -19.60 42.86 -7.10
N ILE A 29 -18.83 43.77 -6.51
CA ILE A 29 -17.78 43.51 -5.52
C ILE A 29 -18.18 43.99 -4.10
N ASP A 30 -19.02 45.01 -4.01
CA ASP A 30 -19.58 45.59 -2.78
C ASP A 30 -21.05 45.99 -2.98
N PRO A 31 -22.00 45.02 -2.89
CA PRO A 31 -23.41 45.24 -3.22
C PRO A 31 -24.11 46.28 -2.35
N GLU A 32 -23.63 46.46 -1.11
CA GLU A 32 -24.22 47.41 -0.14
C GLU A 32 -23.43 48.72 -0.05
N LEU A 33 -22.38 48.89 -0.87
CA LEU A 33 -21.48 50.06 -0.90
C LEU A 33 -20.85 50.42 0.47
N LYS A 34 -20.76 49.44 1.39
CA LYS A 34 -20.31 49.62 2.78
C LYS A 34 -18.84 50.05 2.89
N ARG A 35 -18.02 49.76 1.88
CA ARG A 35 -16.60 50.09 1.82
C ARG A 35 -16.25 50.98 0.62
N THR A 36 -17.26 51.51 -0.04
CA THR A 36 -17.11 52.29 -1.28
C THR A 36 -17.37 53.76 -1.02
N ILE A 37 -16.44 54.61 -1.47
CA ILE A 37 -16.56 56.07 -1.49
C ILE A 37 -16.82 56.50 -2.92
N ILE A 38 -17.89 57.26 -3.13
CA ILE A 38 -18.27 57.75 -4.46
C ILE A 38 -17.70 59.14 -4.67
N VAL A 39 -17.02 59.34 -5.79
CA VAL A 39 -16.43 60.61 -6.19
C VAL A 39 -16.89 60.96 -7.61
N SER A 40 -17.66 62.05 -7.73
CA SER A 40 -17.94 62.66 -9.02
C SER A 40 -16.74 63.52 -9.44
N THR A 41 -16.26 63.25 -10.65
CA THR A 41 -15.18 63.99 -11.29
C THR A 41 -15.72 65.03 -12.28
N LYS A 42 -14.83 65.89 -12.78
CA LYS A 42 -15.10 66.94 -13.79
C LYS A 42 -16.23 67.90 -13.41
N LEU A 43 -16.29 68.26 -12.12
CA LEU A 43 -17.33 69.17 -11.61
C LEU A 43 -17.33 70.51 -12.36
N ASP A 44 -16.15 71.04 -12.67
CA ASP A 44 -15.90 72.24 -13.47
C ASP A 44 -16.63 72.23 -14.82
N THR A 45 -16.69 71.09 -15.50
CA THR A 45 -17.42 70.96 -16.78
C THR A 45 -18.94 70.82 -16.60
N LYS A 46 -19.40 70.41 -15.41
CA LYS A 46 -20.82 70.15 -15.12
C LYS A 46 -21.54 71.40 -14.63
N ILE A 47 -20.87 72.26 -13.85
CA ILE A 47 -21.46 73.48 -13.31
C ILE A 47 -22.12 74.36 -14.40
N PRO A 48 -21.49 74.58 -15.58
CA PRO A 48 -22.10 75.38 -16.65
C PRO A 48 -23.33 74.73 -17.29
N GLN A 49 -23.44 73.39 -17.26
CA GLN A 49 -24.51 72.63 -17.89
C GLN A 49 -25.83 72.70 -17.13
N PHE A 50 -25.81 73.11 -15.86
CA PHE A 50 -27.03 73.30 -15.08
C PHE A 50 -27.77 74.56 -15.53
N ALA A 51 -29.03 74.36 -15.94
CA ALA A 51 -29.93 75.42 -16.36
C ALA A 51 -30.67 76.07 -15.16
N ARG A 52 -30.94 75.32 -14.09
CA ARG A 52 -31.66 75.79 -12.90
C ARG A 52 -30.90 75.47 -11.61
N ALA A 53 -31.08 76.32 -10.59
CA ALA A 53 -30.55 76.10 -9.25
C ALA A 53 -31.06 74.78 -8.63
N SER A 54 -32.31 74.40 -8.90
CA SER A 54 -32.90 73.13 -8.45
C SER A 54 -32.11 71.90 -8.92
N ASP A 55 -31.54 71.96 -10.13
CA ASP A 55 -30.83 70.84 -10.73
C ASP A 55 -29.48 70.64 -10.02
N VAL A 56 -28.85 71.75 -9.60
CA VAL A 56 -27.63 71.75 -8.78
C VAL A 56 -27.90 71.15 -7.40
N GLU A 57 -29.02 71.51 -6.77
CA GLU A 57 -29.37 70.99 -5.43
C GLU A 57 -29.63 69.49 -5.44
N VAL A 58 -30.37 68.99 -6.45
CA VAL A 58 -30.60 67.54 -6.64
C VAL A 58 -29.29 66.81 -6.94
N PHE A 59 -28.37 67.44 -7.68
CA PHE A 59 -27.09 66.83 -8.00
C PHE A 59 -26.14 66.76 -6.79
N LEU A 60 -26.08 67.81 -5.96
CA LEU A 60 -25.24 67.86 -4.75
C LEU A 60 -25.79 66.99 -3.62
N SER A 61 -27.12 66.86 -3.52
CA SER A 61 -27.82 66.07 -2.49
C SER A 61 -28.76 65.04 -3.13
N PRO A 62 -28.22 63.99 -3.78
CA PRO A 62 -29.04 62.99 -4.45
C PRO A 62 -29.95 62.23 -3.47
N PRO A 63 -31.21 61.94 -3.84
CA PRO A 63 -32.11 61.12 -3.03
C PRO A 63 -31.54 59.74 -2.76
N ALA A 64 -31.72 59.20 -1.55
CA ALA A 64 -31.13 57.91 -1.14
C ALA A 64 -31.49 56.73 -2.06
N CYS A 65 -32.65 56.77 -2.73
CA CYS A 65 -33.07 55.76 -3.71
C CYS A 65 -32.28 55.78 -5.02
N THR A 66 -31.60 56.88 -5.36
CA THR A 66 -30.79 57.00 -6.59
C THR A 66 -29.35 56.53 -6.41
N LEU A 67 -28.94 56.30 -5.15
CA LEU A 67 -27.59 55.90 -4.79
C LEU A 67 -27.47 54.40 -4.48
N ASP A 68 -28.58 53.64 -4.52
CA ASP A 68 -28.65 52.19 -4.34
C ASP A 68 -27.85 51.65 -3.11
N GLY A 69 -27.82 52.38 -1.99
CA GLY A 69 -27.18 51.88 -0.76
C GLY A 69 -26.76 52.93 0.27
N PHE A 70 -26.24 52.46 1.41
CA PHE A 70 -25.64 53.28 2.46
C PHE A 70 -24.16 53.53 2.12
N ILE A 71 -23.88 54.59 1.37
CA ILE A 71 -22.51 54.97 0.98
C ILE A 71 -21.65 55.25 2.23
N LEU A 72 -20.40 54.78 2.21
CA LEU A 72 -19.41 55.12 3.22
C LEU A 72 -19.13 56.64 3.19
N GLY A 73 -19.67 57.36 4.19
CA GLY A 73 -19.60 58.82 4.27
C GLY A 73 -20.91 59.55 3.99
N GLY A 74 -21.99 58.86 3.61
CA GLY A 74 -23.36 59.39 3.52
C GLY A 74 -23.68 60.25 2.30
N SER A 75 -22.70 60.82 1.61
CA SER A 75 -22.88 61.62 0.40
C SER A 75 -21.66 61.51 -0.54
N PRO A 76 -21.84 61.70 -1.86
CA PRO A 76 -20.72 61.71 -2.81
C PRO A 76 -19.79 62.91 -2.58
N PHE A 77 -18.53 62.76 -2.98
CA PHE A 77 -17.57 63.86 -3.08
C PHE A 77 -17.54 64.41 -4.50
N PHE A 78 -17.37 65.72 -4.65
CA PHE A 78 -17.32 66.39 -5.94
C PHE A 78 -15.94 66.99 -6.14
N THR A 79 -15.29 66.63 -7.25
CA THR A 79 -13.90 67.01 -7.51
C THR A 79 -13.71 67.50 -8.94
N SER A 80 -12.85 68.50 -9.06
CA SER A 80 -12.34 69.07 -10.28
C SER A 80 -10.81 69.00 -10.23
N VAL A 81 -10.20 68.46 -11.27
CA VAL A 81 -8.74 68.38 -11.37
C VAL A 81 -8.32 69.20 -12.58
N PRO A 82 -7.42 70.18 -12.42
CA PRO A 82 -6.90 70.95 -13.53
C PRO A 82 -6.25 70.05 -14.59
N SER A 83 -6.57 70.28 -15.86
CA SER A 83 -6.01 69.52 -16.97
C SER A 83 -4.57 69.97 -17.27
N GLY A 84 -3.60 69.05 -17.16
CA GLY A 84 -2.21 69.33 -17.51
C GLY A 84 -1.24 68.33 -16.91
N ARG A 85 -0.07 68.16 -17.53
CA ARG A 85 1.00 67.31 -16.97
C ARG A 85 2.00 68.17 -16.20
N VAL A 86 2.49 67.64 -15.09
CA VAL A 86 3.59 68.24 -14.33
C VAL A 86 4.91 67.75 -14.92
N GLY A 87 5.84 68.66 -15.21
CA GLY A 87 7.15 68.30 -15.73
C GLY A 87 7.96 69.50 -16.19
N THR A 88 9.11 69.23 -16.81
CA THR A 88 9.98 70.23 -17.44
C THR A 88 9.97 70.15 -18.96
N GLY A 89 9.16 69.25 -19.52
CA GLY A 89 9.04 69.04 -20.98
C GLY A 89 8.14 70.08 -21.64
N HIS A 90 8.24 70.18 -22.97
CA HIS A 90 7.47 71.15 -23.76
C HIS A 90 5.94 71.00 -23.62
N ASP A 91 5.45 69.81 -23.26
CA ASP A 91 4.01 69.51 -23.06
C ASP A 91 3.56 69.61 -21.59
N SER A 92 4.42 70.11 -20.69
CA SER A 92 4.07 70.31 -19.28
C SER A 92 3.39 71.66 -19.08
N VAL A 93 2.21 71.62 -18.48
CA VAL A 93 1.41 72.81 -18.15
C VAL A 93 1.84 73.38 -16.80
N TYR A 94 2.37 72.52 -15.93
CA TYR A 94 2.83 72.89 -14.59
C TYR A 94 4.32 72.55 -14.46
N SER A 95 5.11 73.53 -14.04
CA SER A 95 6.56 73.42 -13.88
C SER A 95 6.97 72.62 -12.63
N SER A 96 6.10 72.55 -11.61
CA SER A 96 6.37 71.83 -10.36
C SER A 96 5.12 71.24 -9.70
N ASN A 97 5.32 70.28 -8.79
CA ASN A 97 4.25 69.69 -7.99
C ASN A 97 3.54 70.72 -7.09
N GLU A 98 4.26 71.73 -6.59
CA GLU A 98 3.66 72.78 -5.76
C GLU A 98 2.78 73.71 -6.59
N GLU A 99 3.18 74.03 -7.82
CA GLU A 99 2.36 74.80 -8.76
C GLU A 99 1.06 74.06 -9.10
N PHE A 100 1.13 72.73 -9.29
CA PHE A 100 -0.06 71.92 -9.52
C PHE A 100 -1.00 71.87 -8.31
N LYS A 101 -0.46 71.76 -7.07
CA LYS A 101 -1.27 71.86 -5.85
C LYS A 101 -1.96 73.21 -5.73
N GLN A 102 -1.25 74.29 -6.06
CA GLN A 102 -1.81 75.64 -6.07
C GLN A 102 -2.93 75.76 -7.10
N ALA A 103 -2.75 75.18 -8.30
CA ALA A 103 -3.79 75.14 -9.34
C ALA A 103 -5.03 74.35 -8.90
N ILE A 104 -4.87 73.23 -8.17
CA ILE A 104 -5.98 72.48 -7.59
C ILE A 104 -6.75 73.36 -6.58
N PHE A 105 -6.03 74.07 -5.71
CA PHE A 105 -6.65 74.94 -4.72
C PHE A 105 -7.43 76.09 -5.37
N ILE A 106 -6.86 76.73 -6.40
CA ILE A 106 -7.53 77.78 -7.16
C ILE A 106 -8.78 77.23 -7.85
N ARG A 107 -8.68 76.07 -8.50
CA ARG A 107 -9.83 75.43 -9.17
C ARG A 107 -10.94 75.05 -8.19
N GLU A 108 -10.59 74.56 -6.99
CA GLU A 108 -11.57 74.28 -5.93
C GLU A 108 -12.31 75.56 -5.47
N MET A 109 -11.62 76.71 -5.42
CA MET A 109 -12.25 78.00 -5.12
C MET A 109 -13.13 78.50 -6.28
N GLU A 110 -12.70 78.31 -7.53
CA GLU A 110 -13.47 78.65 -8.73
C GLU A 110 -14.77 77.83 -8.81
N ASP A 111 -14.70 76.53 -8.53
CA ASP A 111 -15.85 75.62 -8.50
C ASP A 111 -16.86 76.02 -7.43
N ILE A 112 -16.40 76.37 -6.23
CA ILE A 112 -17.26 76.88 -5.15
C ILE A 112 -17.96 78.17 -5.57
N THR A 113 -17.21 79.12 -6.15
CA THR A 113 -17.76 80.41 -6.58
C THR A 113 -18.80 80.22 -7.69
N SER A 114 -18.51 79.35 -8.66
CA SER A 114 -19.40 79.05 -9.78
C SER A 114 -20.68 78.34 -9.32
N LEU A 115 -20.59 77.48 -8.30
CA LEU A 115 -21.76 76.83 -7.68
C LEU A 115 -22.63 77.84 -6.91
N GLU A 116 -22.02 78.74 -6.13
CA GLU A 116 -22.74 79.77 -5.38
C GLU A 116 -23.44 80.76 -6.31
N GLU A 117 -22.82 81.13 -7.45
CA GLU A 117 -23.43 81.97 -8.48
C GLU A 117 -24.65 81.28 -9.11
N LYS A 118 -24.54 79.98 -9.45
CA LYS A 118 -25.64 79.20 -10.05
C LYS A 118 -26.80 78.92 -9.09
N LEU A 119 -26.51 78.76 -7.80
CA LEU A 119 -27.51 78.53 -6.76
C LEU A 119 -28.18 79.84 -6.29
N GLY A 120 -27.53 80.99 -6.49
CA GLY A 120 -28.01 82.28 -5.98
C GLY A 120 -27.98 82.37 -4.44
N ARG A 121 -27.26 81.46 -3.77
CA ARG A 121 -27.05 81.39 -2.32
C ARG A 121 -25.65 80.87 -2.00
N SER A 122 -25.18 81.16 -0.80
CA SER A 122 -23.96 80.53 -0.28
C SER A 122 -24.15 79.03 -0.03
N LEU A 123 -23.08 78.26 -0.20
CA LEU A 123 -23.09 76.83 0.08
C LEU A 123 -23.17 76.57 1.58
N SER A 124 -23.94 75.55 1.97
CA SER A 124 -23.99 75.11 3.35
C SER A 124 -22.65 74.52 3.81
N LYS A 125 -22.41 74.48 5.12
CA LYS A 125 -21.21 73.84 5.70
C LYS A 125 -21.08 72.36 5.31
N GLN A 126 -22.21 71.68 5.07
CA GLN A 126 -22.24 70.27 4.65
C GLN A 126 -21.83 70.12 3.18
N GLU A 127 -22.42 70.89 2.26
CA GLU A 127 -22.06 70.88 0.83
C GLU A 127 -20.58 71.25 0.64
N ARG A 128 -20.11 72.29 1.34
CA ARG A 128 -18.71 72.75 1.27
C ARG A 128 -17.70 71.74 1.82
N SER A 129 -18.12 70.80 2.68
CA SER A 129 -17.23 69.75 3.19
C SER A 129 -17.06 68.57 2.23
N ARG A 130 -17.83 68.54 1.13
CA ARG A 130 -17.81 67.46 0.13
C ARG A 130 -17.30 67.89 -1.25
N ILE A 131 -17.06 69.18 -1.43
CA ILE A 131 -16.51 69.75 -2.66
C ILE A 131 -15.00 69.93 -2.47
N GLY A 132 -14.23 69.49 -3.47
CA GLY A 132 -12.79 69.70 -3.53
C GLY A 132 -11.94 68.47 -3.25
N VAL A 133 -10.75 68.48 -3.86
CA VAL A 133 -9.74 67.44 -3.65
C VAL A 133 -9.15 67.53 -2.25
N SER A 134 -9.06 68.74 -1.68
CA SER A 134 -8.55 68.95 -0.33
C SER A 134 -9.41 68.23 0.72
N LYS A 135 -10.73 68.34 0.60
CA LYS A 135 -11.70 67.72 1.52
C LYS A 135 -11.78 66.21 1.36
N LEU A 136 -11.77 65.72 0.12
CA LEU A 136 -11.69 64.28 -0.14
C LEU A 136 -10.43 63.68 0.48
N ARG A 137 -9.28 64.36 0.36
CA ARG A 137 -8.01 63.92 0.96
C ARG A 137 -8.13 63.82 2.48
N SER A 138 -8.57 64.88 3.17
CA SER A 138 -8.71 64.86 4.63
C SER A 138 -9.64 63.74 5.10
N PHE A 139 -10.76 63.53 4.42
CA PHE A 139 -11.68 62.43 4.73
C PHE A 139 -11.04 61.05 4.56
N LEU A 140 -10.31 60.84 3.46
CA LEU A 140 -9.61 59.57 3.21
C LEU A 140 -8.51 59.32 4.25
N GLU A 141 -7.75 60.34 4.64
CA GLU A 141 -6.72 60.24 5.67
C GLU A 141 -7.31 59.83 7.03
N GLU A 142 -8.38 60.49 7.48
CA GLU A 142 -9.09 60.15 8.73
C GLU A 142 -9.68 58.73 8.68
N LEU A 143 -10.29 58.36 7.56
CA LEU A 143 -10.91 57.06 7.38
C LEU A 143 -9.86 55.93 7.38
N LEU A 144 -8.73 56.14 6.68
CA LEU A 144 -7.61 55.20 6.70
C LEU A 144 -7.01 55.06 8.09
N GLN A 145 -6.84 56.16 8.83
CA GLN A 145 -6.32 56.13 10.19
C GLN A 145 -7.24 55.33 11.12
N LYS A 146 -8.55 55.58 11.06
CA LYS A 146 -9.54 54.84 11.86
C LYS A 146 -9.51 53.34 11.56
N ARG A 147 -9.56 52.98 10.27
CA ARG A 147 -9.52 51.58 9.83
C ARG A 147 -8.22 50.89 10.21
N TYR A 148 -7.09 51.60 10.15
CA TYR A 148 -5.81 51.09 10.61
C TYR A 148 -5.86 50.78 12.11
N MET A 149 -6.31 51.72 12.95
CA MET A 149 -6.39 51.51 14.41
C MET A 149 -7.36 50.40 14.80
N ASP A 150 -8.49 50.26 14.10
CA ASP A 150 -9.43 49.17 14.33
C ASP A 150 -8.84 47.79 13.97
N SER A 151 -7.95 47.73 12.98
CA SER A 151 -7.39 46.48 12.44
C SER A 151 -6.11 46.02 13.17
N VAL A 152 -5.32 46.95 13.72
CA VAL A 152 -4.04 46.66 14.39
C VAL A 152 -4.16 45.62 15.52
N PRO A 153 -5.15 45.70 16.44
CA PRO A 153 -5.31 44.71 17.51
C PRO A 153 -5.50 43.27 17.02
N MET A 154 -6.02 43.08 15.80
CA MET A 154 -6.18 41.76 15.19
C MET A 154 -4.94 41.30 14.44
N ILE A 155 -4.25 42.21 13.76
CA ILE A 155 -3.10 41.88 12.90
C ILE A 155 -1.86 41.53 13.72
N ILE A 156 -1.58 42.24 14.84
CA ILE A 156 -0.38 42.00 15.65
C ILE A 156 -0.33 40.56 16.19
N PRO A 157 -1.38 40.02 16.85
CA PRO A 157 -1.38 38.64 17.33
C PRO A 157 -1.21 37.61 16.22
N LEU A 158 -1.76 37.88 15.02
CA LEU A 158 -1.57 37.00 13.86
C LEU A 158 -0.11 36.98 13.41
N LEU A 159 0.54 38.15 13.30
CA LEU A 159 1.96 38.25 12.97
C LEU A 159 2.85 37.57 14.03
N GLU A 160 2.50 37.68 15.31
CA GLU A 160 3.23 37.00 16.39
C GLU A 160 3.05 35.48 16.34
N LYS A 161 1.83 35.01 16.08
CA LYS A 161 1.55 33.59 15.88
C LYS A 161 2.35 33.02 14.71
N GLU A 162 2.37 33.71 13.58
CA GLU A 162 3.15 33.31 12.41
C GLU A 162 4.65 33.33 12.73
N TYR A 163 5.16 34.38 13.40
CA TYR A 163 6.56 34.45 13.83
C TYR A 163 6.96 33.26 14.72
N CYS A 164 6.13 32.93 15.73
CA CYS A 164 6.38 31.79 16.60
C CYS A 164 6.32 30.45 15.85
N SER A 165 5.37 30.30 14.93
CA SER A 165 5.23 29.11 14.08
C SER A 165 6.47 28.91 13.20
N THR A 166 6.89 29.93 12.46
CA THR A 166 8.08 29.90 11.60
C THR A 166 9.35 29.65 12.42
N THR A 167 9.45 30.22 13.63
CA THR A 167 10.59 29.97 14.54
C THR A 167 10.65 28.51 15.00
N ARG A 168 9.50 27.89 15.33
CA ARG A 168 9.45 26.47 15.70
C ARG A 168 9.87 25.59 14.53
N LYS A 169 9.33 25.83 13.33
CA LYS A 169 9.71 25.12 12.11
C LYS A 169 11.21 25.23 11.82
N LEU A 170 11.78 26.43 11.96
CA LEU A 170 13.22 26.63 11.76
C LEU A 170 14.05 25.84 12.78
N ASN A 171 13.61 25.77 14.04
CA ASN A 171 14.28 24.98 15.07
C ASN A 171 14.16 23.46 14.80
N GLU A 172 13.03 22.99 14.30
CA GLU A 172 12.83 21.60 13.87
C GLU A 172 13.77 21.24 12.72
N ILE A 173 13.82 22.05 11.66
CA ILE A 173 14.73 21.86 10.52
C ILE A 173 16.20 21.86 10.98
N ASN A 174 16.59 22.77 11.89
CA ASN A 174 17.95 22.78 12.44
C ASN A 174 18.26 21.53 13.26
N LYS A 175 17.29 21.01 14.03
CA LYS A 175 17.45 19.74 14.75
C LYS A 175 17.61 18.59 13.76
N GLU A 176 16.78 18.50 12.72
CA GLU A 176 16.89 17.47 11.68
C GLU A 176 18.25 17.50 10.99
N LEU A 177 18.72 18.68 10.57
CA LEU A 177 20.07 18.88 10.02
C LEU A 177 21.17 18.38 10.97
N SER A 178 21.04 18.60 12.28
CA SER A 178 22.00 18.11 13.28
C SER A 178 21.95 16.59 13.51
N THR A 179 20.87 15.93 13.08
CA THR A 179 20.73 14.47 13.13
C THR A 179 21.26 13.76 11.89
N LEU A 180 21.56 14.49 10.81
CA LEU A 180 22.22 13.98 9.61
C LEU A 180 23.74 13.79 9.77
N ASP A 181 24.24 13.86 11.00
CA ASP A 181 25.61 13.52 11.34
C ASP A 181 25.85 12.03 11.07
N GLU A 182 27.00 11.69 10.46
CA GLU A 182 27.32 10.35 9.98
C GLU A 182 27.27 9.31 11.11
N VAL A 183 27.77 9.68 12.29
CA VAL A 183 27.78 8.80 13.48
C VAL A 183 26.36 8.50 13.95
N LYS A 184 25.49 9.52 13.96
CA LYS A 184 24.09 9.37 14.39
C LYS A 184 23.27 8.58 13.36
N LEU A 185 23.54 8.75 12.07
CA LEU A 185 22.87 8.00 11.01
C LEU A 185 23.24 6.51 11.05
N LYS A 186 24.53 6.19 11.25
CA LYS A 186 24.98 4.81 11.47
C LYS A 186 24.27 4.18 12.67
N GLU A 187 24.21 4.89 13.79
CA GLU A 187 23.52 4.40 14.99
C GLU A 187 22.02 4.17 14.77
N LYS A 188 21.33 5.14 14.14
CA LYS A 188 19.92 4.99 13.75
C LYS A 188 19.69 3.78 12.84
N GLY A 189 20.60 3.53 11.89
CA GLY A 189 20.56 2.38 11.01
C GLY A 189 20.71 1.05 11.76
N ARG A 190 21.63 0.97 12.73
CA ARG A 190 21.82 -0.22 13.59
C ARG A 190 20.60 -0.49 14.45
N VAL A 191 20.07 0.55 15.11
CA VAL A 191 18.85 0.43 15.94
C VAL A 191 17.67 -0.05 15.10
N PHE A 192 17.46 0.54 13.92
CA PHE A 192 16.40 0.09 13.00
C PHE A 192 16.57 -1.37 12.60
N HIS A 193 17.79 -1.80 12.27
CA HIS A 193 18.09 -3.18 11.92
C HIS A 193 17.72 -4.16 13.04
N ASP A 194 18.12 -3.88 14.27
CA ASP A 194 17.86 -4.78 15.41
C ASP A 194 16.37 -4.86 15.74
N LEU A 195 15.66 -3.72 15.65
CA LEU A 195 14.20 -3.67 15.78
C LEU A 195 13.50 -4.43 14.67
N PHE A 196 13.92 -4.24 13.41
CA PHE A 196 13.38 -4.96 12.25
C PHE A 196 13.51 -6.48 12.40
N LEU A 197 14.67 -6.98 12.81
CA LEU A 197 14.90 -8.40 13.06
C LEU A 197 14.04 -8.93 14.22
N THR A 198 13.88 -8.14 15.28
CA THR A 198 13.02 -8.49 16.41
C THR A 198 11.57 -8.66 15.94
N LYS A 199 11.05 -7.74 15.11
CA LYS A 199 9.70 -7.86 14.54
C LYS A 199 9.58 -9.04 13.59
N LEU A 200 10.59 -9.33 12.79
CA LEU A 200 10.60 -10.48 11.89
C LEU A 200 10.52 -11.80 12.68
N SER A 201 11.33 -11.96 13.73
CA SER A 201 11.30 -13.13 14.62
C SER A 201 9.94 -13.30 15.29
N LEU A 202 9.35 -12.18 15.74
CA LEU A 202 8.01 -12.15 16.31
C LEU A 202 6.97 -12.69 15.29
N LEU A 203 6.97 -12.19 14.05
CA LEU A 203 6.07 -12.63 12.98
C LEU A 203 6.19 -14.11 12.63
N LEU A 204 7.41 -14.66 12.68
CA LEU A 204 7.65 -16.09 12.44
C LEU A 204 7.14 -16.97 13.60
N LYS A 205 7.30 -16.54 14.85
CA LYS A 205 6.78 -17.26 16.03
C LYS A 205 5.25 -17.20 16.13
N GLY A 206 4.65 -16.15 15.58
CA GLY A 206 3.20 -15.90 15.62
C GLY A 206 2.85 -14.75 16.55
N THR A 207 1.98 -13.85 16.08
CA THR A 207 1.66 -12.58 16.75
C THR A 207 0.24 -12.16 16.41
N VAL A 208 -0.36 -11.34 17.27
CA VAL A 208 -1.68 -10.72 17.04
C VAL A 208 -1.54 -9.19 16.83
N VAL A 209 -0.31 -8.67 16.78
CA VAL A 209 -0.06 -7.21 16.78
C VAL A 209 -0.43 -6.57 15.43
N ALA A 210 -0.26 -7.31 14.34
CA ALA A 210 -0.64 -6.87 13.00
C ALA A 210 -2.11 -7.22 12.70
N PRO A 211 -2.92 -6.31 12.15
CA PRO A 211 -4.32 -6.59 11.86
C PRO A 211 -4.47 -7.61 10.71
N PRO A 212 -5.16 -8.75 10.94
CA PRO A 212 -5.33 -9.78 9.92
C PRO A 212 -6.19 -9.32 8.74
N ASP A 213 -7.03 -8.30 8.90
CA ASP A 213 -7.84 -7.74 7.82
C ASP A 213 -6.99 -7.07 6.74
N LYS A 214 -5.86 -6.46 7.13
CA LYS A 214 -4.96 -5.75 6.22
C LYS A 214 -3.89 -6.67 5.65
N PHE A 215 -3.31 -7.53 6.49
CA PHE A 215 -2.12 -8.32 6.11
C PHE A 215 -2.35 -9.83 6.08
N GLY A 216 -3.46 -10.33 6.59
CA GLY A 216 -3.76 -11.76 6.54
C GLY A 216 -4.38 -12.17 5.21
N GLU A 217 -3.96 -13.33 4.69
CA GLU A 217 -4.51 -13.91 3.47
C GLU A 217 -5.33 -15.16 3.80
N THR A 218 -6.40 -15.40 3.04
CA THR A 218 -7.10 -16.69 3.02
C THR A 218 -6.38 -17.65 2.09
N LEU A 219 -6.64 -18.95 2.21
CA LEU A 219 -6.01 -19.96 1.34
C LEU A 219 -6.19 -19.64 -0.16
N GLN A 220 -7.35 -19.12 -0.54
CA GLN A 220 -7.63 -18.75 -1.92
C GLN A 220 -6.77 -17.58 -2.40
N ASN A 221 -6.61 -16.53 -1.58
CA ASN A 221 -5.75 -15.40 -1.93
C ASN A 221 -4.31 -15.83 -2.11
N GLU A 222 -3.83 -16.69 -1.22
CA GLU A 222 -2.49 -17.22 -1.31
C GLU A 222 -2.29 -18.04 -2.59
N ARG A 223 -3.26 -18.89 -2.98
CA ARG A 223 -3.20 -19.67 -4.25
C ARG A 223 -3.10 -18.77 -5.48
N ILE A 224 -3.76 -17.62 -5.46
CA ILE A 224 -3.70 -16.63 -6.54
C ILE A 224 -2.34 -15.93 -6.56
N ASN A 225 -1.85 -15.48 -5.40
CA ASN A 225 -0.67 -14.61 -5.32
C ASN A 225 0.66 -15.37 -5.25
N GLY A 226 0.68 -16.50 -4.54
CA GLY A 226 1.85 -17.34 -4.28
C GLY A 226 1.85 -18.67 -5.04
N GLY A 227 0.85 -18.90 -5.89
CA GLY A 227 0.69 -20.12 -6.69
C GLY A 227 -0.09 -21.21 -5.96
N ALA A 228 -0.91 -21.95 -6.72
CA ALA A 228 -1.63 -23.11 -6.23
C ALA A 228 -0.81 -24.38 -6.44
N PHE A 229 -1.01 -25.38 -5.58
CA PHE A 229 -0.51 -26.70 -5.90
C PHE A 229 -1.39 -27.35 -6.96
N VAL A 230 -0.78 -27.74 -8.08
CA VAL A 230 -1.48 -28.31 -9.25
C VAL A 230 -0.77 -29.61 -9.64
N GLY A 231 -1.54 -30.70 -9.69
CA GLY A 231 -1.04 -32.00 -10.16
C GLY A 231 -0.92 -32.05 -11.69
N THR A 232 -0.45 -33.20 -12.19
CA THR A 232 -0.32 -33.50 -13.63
C THR A 232 -1.61 -33.33 -14.41
N ASP A 233 -2.76 -33.47 -13.74
CA ASP A 233 -4.09 -33.45 -14.34
C ASP A 233 -4.67 -32.03 -14.45
N GLY A 234 -3.93 -31.00 -14.01
CA GLY A 234 -4.36 -29.60 -14.06
C GLY A 234 -5.46 -29.22 -13.06
N LEU A 235 -6.01 -30.19 -12.33
CA LEU A 235 -7.11 -29.98 -11.37
C LEU A 235 -6.60 -29.44 -10.03
N GLN A 236 -7.26 -28.39 -9.53
CA GLN A 236 -7.03 -27.85 -8.20
C GLN A 236 -7.89 -28.57 -7.16
N PHE A 237 -7.28 -28.96 -6.03
CA PHE A 237 -8.00 -29.66 -4.97
C PHE A 237 -8.92 -28.75 -4.14
N PRO A 238 -10.04 -29.26 -3.60
CA PRO A 238 -11.04 -28.46 -2.90
C PRO A 238 -10.52 -27.80 -1.61
N HIS A 239 -10.85 -26.53 -1.40
CA HIS A 239 -10.39 -25.72 -0.25
C HIS A 239 -10.91 -26.22 1.12
N LYS A 240 -12.00 -27.00 1.14
CA LYS A 240 -12.71 -27.39 2.38
C LYS A 240 -11.97 -28.41 3.25
N LEU A 241 -10.94 -29.06 2.72
CA LEU A 241 -10.19 -30.11 3.42
C LEU A 241 -8.98 -29.58 4.21
N ILE A 242 -8.57 -28.33 3.96
CA ILE A 242 -7.40 -27.73 4.61
C ILE A 242 -7.84 -26.99 5.88
N PRO A 243 -7.23 -27.26 7.05
CA PRO A 243 -7.49 -26.53 8.28
C PRO A 243 -7.29 -25.02 8.09
N ASN A 244 -8.19 -24.21 8.66
CA ASN A 244 -8.10 -22.75 8.65
C ASN A 244 -8.08 -22.12 7.23
N ALA A 245 -8.65 -22.79 6.22
CA ALA A 245 -8.66 -22.28 4.84
C ALA A 245 -9.35 -20.91 4.68
N GLY A 246 -10.42 -20.67 5.44
CA GLY A 246 -11.17 -19.41 5.43
C GLY A 246 -10.58 -18.32 6.32
N MET A 247 -9.59 -18.63 7.17
CA MET A 247 -9.01 -17.66 8.10
C MET A 247 -7.93 -16.81 7.40
N ARG A 248 -7.81 -15.55 7.83
CA ARG A 248 -6.78 -14.63 7.35
C ARG A 248 -5.51 -14.78 8.19
N LEU A 249 -4.49 -15.43 7.63
CA LEU A 249 -3.23 -15.73 8.31
C LEU A 249 -2.05 -15.02 7.64
N TYR A 250 -0.98 -14.81 8.40
CA TYR A 250 0.30 -14.27 7.95
C TYR A 250 1.42 -14.89 8.80
N GLY A 251 2.69 -14.66 8.44
CA GLY A 251 3.80 -15.11 9.26
C GLY A 251 3.98 -16.62 9.30
N GLY A 252 4.41 -17.13 10.47
CA GLY A 252 4.57 -18.57 10.69
C GLY A 252 3.28 -19.37 10.55
N ALA A 253 2.13 -18.81 10.91
CA ALA A 253 0.84 -19.51 10.77
C ALA A 253 0.49 -19.78 9.30
N GLN A 254 0.79 -18.81 8.42
CA GLN A 254 0.64 -18.95 6.98
C GLN A 254 1.65 -19.97 6.41
N TYR A 255 2.89 -19.98 6.88
CA TYR A 255 3.89 -20.99 6.52
C TYR A 255 3.42 -22.41 6.86
N HIS A 256 2.93 -22.64 8.08
CA HIS A 256 2.41 -23.95 8.51
C HIS A 256 1.21 -24.41 7.68
N ARG A 257 0.31 -23.48 7.29
CA ARG A 257 -0.83 -23.81 6.43
C ARG A 257 -0.38 -24.27 5.03
N ALA A 258 0.60 -23.60 4.43
CA ALA A 258 1.15 -24.01 3.14
C ALA A 258 1.82 -25.38 3.21
N MET A 259 2.54 -25.67 4.29
CA MET A 259 3.16 -26.99 4.50
C MET A 259 2.11 -28.10 4.71
N ALA A 260 1.04 -27.81 5.46
CA ALA A 260 -0.08 -28.73 5.65
C ALA A 260 -0.82 -29.03 4.34
N GLU A 261 -1.02 -28.01 3.50
CA GLU A 261 -1.58 -28.17 2.16
C GLU A 261 -0.70 -29.08 1.28
N PHE A 262 0.61 -28.84 1.26
CA PHE A 262 1.58 -29.68 0.54
C PHE A 262 1.52 -31.14 1.02
N ARG A 263 1.52 -31.37 2.33
CA ARG A 263 1.45 -32.70 2.93
C ARG A 263 0.17 -33.44 2.53
N PHE A 264 -0.97 -32.75 2.59
CA PHE A 264 -2.26 -33.32 2.22
C PHE A 264 -2.31 -33.67 0.73
N MET A 265 -1.84 -32.75 -0.12
CA MET A 265 -1.80 -32.91 -1.57
C MET A 265 -0.93 -34.11 -1.96
N VAL A 266 0.36 -34.06 -1.62
CA VAL A 266 1.33 -35.07 -2.05
C VAL A 266 1.05 -36.41 -1.38
N GLY A 267 0.57 -36.43 -0.13
CA GLY A 267 0.16 -37.67 0.56
C GLY A 267 -1.04 -38.37 -0.09
N GLY A 268 -1.90 -37.61 -0.79
CA GLY A 268 -3.06 -38.14 -1.52
C GLY A 268 -2.75 -38.67 -2.92
N ILE A 269 -1.57 -38.38 -3.48
CA ILE A 269 -1.22 -38.75 -4.85
C ILE A 269 -1.05 -40.26 -4.98
N LYS A 270 -1.80 -40.85 -5.91
CA LYS A 270 -1.65 -42.25 -6.32
C LYS A 270 -0.62 -42.35 -7.46
N CYS A 271 -0.03 -43.53 -7.63
CA CYS A 271 0.85 -43.78 -8.76
C CYS A 271 0.08 -43.56 -10.07
N PRO A 272 0.62 -42.77 -11.03
CA PRO A 272 0.02 -42.59 -12.35
C PRO A 272 -0.24 -43.93 -13.04
N PRO A 273 -1.23 -44.03 -13.94
CA PRO A 273 -1.49 -45.27 -14.66
C PRO A 273 -0.24 -45.70 -15.44
N ILE A 274 0.05 -47.00 -15.33
CA ILE A 274 1.20 -47.63 -15.98
C ILE A 274 0.67 -48.38 -17.20
N THR A 275 1.22 -48.09 -18.38
CA THR A 275 0.80 -48.79 -19.60
C THR A 275 1.59 -50.08 -19.78
N ARG A 276 1.02 -51.03 -20.54
CA ARG A 276 1.74 -52.26 -20.91
C ARG A 276 3.02 -51.94 -21.69
N GLU A 277 2.99 -50.90 -22.51
CA GLU A 277 4.15 -50.41 -23.28
C GLU A 277 5.29 -49.96 -22.36
N GLU A 278 4.98 -49.23 -21.28
CA GLU A 278 5.97 -48.83 -20.29
C GLU A 278 6.62 -50.03 -19.60
N ILE A 279 5.83 -51.06 -19.28
CA ILE A 279 6.33 -52.31 -18.67
C ILE A 279 7.27 -53.04 -19.62
N VAL A 280 6.83 -53.28 -20.86
CA VAL A 280 7.63 -53.98 -21.88
C VAL A 280 8.92 -53.21 -22.18
N ASN A 281 8.86 -51.88 -22.32
CA ASN A 281 10.03 -51.04 -22.57
C ASN A 281 11.02 -51.05 -21.40
N ALA A 282 10.54 -51.13 -20.16
CA ALA A 282 11.38 -51.20 -18.97
C ALA A 282 11.94 -52.61 -18.68
N CYS A 283 11.37 -53.67 -19.25
CA CYS A 283 11.92 -55.04 -19.16
C CYS A 283 13.20 -55.23 -19.98
N GLY A 284 13.40 -54.48 -21.07
CA GLY A 284 14.64 -54.50 -21.85
C GLY A 284 14.86 -55.76 -22.70
N VAL A 285 16.13 -56.07 -22.99
CA VAL A 285 16.56 -57.10 -23.98
C VAL A 285 16.76 -58.49 -23.35
N GLU A 286 16.64 -58.63 -22.03
CA GLU A 286 16.88 -59.91 -21.36
C GLU A 286 15.75 -60.90 -21.66
N ASP A 287 16.09 -62.03 -22.29
CA ASP A 287 15.15 -63.06 -22.74
C ASP A 287 14.59 -63.93 -21.60
N ILE A 288 15.05 -63.73 -20.35
CA ILE A 288 14.63 -64.49 -19.16
C ILE A 288 13.84 -63.55 -18.22
N HIS A 289 12.57 -63.88 -17.93
CA HIS A 289 11.72 -63.10 -17.04
C HIS A 289 11.58 -63.75 -15.65
N ASP A 290 12.56 -63.51 -14.77
CA ASP A 290 12.55 -63.97 -13.37
C ASP A 290 11.99 -62.92 -12.39
N GLY A 291 11.84 -63.30 -11.11
CA GLY A 291 11.40 -62.39 -10.04
C GLY A 291 12.30 -61.16 -9.86
N THR A 292 13.59 -61.30 -10.17
CA THR A 292 14.59 -60.22 -10.11
C THR A 292 14.32 -59.18 -11.19
N ASN A 293 14.00 -59.63 -12.39
CA ASN A 293 13.69 -58.78 -13.54
C ASN A 293 12.39 -58.01 -13.36
N TYR A 294 11.35 -58.62 -12.78
CA TYR A 294 10.13 -57.90 -12.40
C TYR A 294 10.38 -56.80 -11.37
N SER A 295 11.26 -57.06 -10.39
CA SER A 295 11.63 -56.07 -9.38
C SER A 295 12.42 -54.89 -9.98
N ARG A 296 13.35 -55.17 -10.89
CA ARG A 296 14.12 -54.16 -11.62
C ARG A 296 13.20 -53.30 -12.48
N THR A 297 12.33 -53.92 -13.28
CA THR A 297 11.35 -53.22 -14.11
C THR A 297 10.43 -52.34 -13.26
N ALA A 298 9.92 -52.87 -12.15
CA ALA A 298 9.08 -52.11 -11.24
C ALA A 298 9.82 -50.90 -10.63
N CYS A 299 11.09 -51.07 -10.24
CA CYS A 299 11.92 -49.97 -9.75
C CYS A 299 12.09 -48.88 -10.81
N VAL A 300 12.47 -49.22 -12.05
CA VAL A 300 12.70 -48.25 -13.12
C VAL A 300 11.43 -47.41 -13.39
N ILE A 301 10.28 -48.06 -13.50
CA ILE A 301 8.99 -47.38 -13.74
C ILE A 301 8.60 -46.53 -12.53
N ALA A 302 8.65 -47.09 -11.33
CA ALA A 302 8.26 -46.37 -10.11
C ALA A 302 9.10 -45.11 -9.90
N VAL A 303 10.41 -45.22 -10.15
CA VAL A 303 11.38 -44.13 -10.06
C VAL A 303 11.08 -43.03 -11.07
N ALA A 304 10.88 -43.39 -12.34
CA ALA A 304 10.58 -42.42 -13.40
C ALA A 304 9.28 -41.68 -13.08
N LYS A 305 8.21 -42.42 -12.77
CA LYS A 305 6.90 -41.86 -12.41
C LYS A 305 6.99 -40.99 -11.15
N ALA A 306 7.72 -41.41 -10.13
CA ALA A 306 7.88 -40.64 -8.89
C ALA A 306 8.61 -39.31 -9.14
N ARG A 307 9.68 -39.33 -9.93
CA ARG A 307 10.40 -38.11 -10.29
C ARG A 307 9.50 -37.12 -11.02
N ASP A 308 8.87 -37.57 -12.11
CA ASP A 308 8.01 -36.72 -12.95
C ASP A 308 6.82 -36.16 -12.16
N THR A 309 6.32 -36.93 -11.19
CA THR A 309 5.19 -36.51 -10.36
C THR A 309 5.60 -35.53 -9.26
N PHE A 310 6.71 -35.75 -8.57
CA PHE A 310 7.06 -34.99 -7.36
C PHE A 310 7.93 -33.74 -7.61
N GLU A 311 8.73 -33.73 -8.68
CA GLU A 311 9.59 -32.60 -9.05
C GLU A 311 8.81 -31.27 -9.20
N PRO A 312 7.66 -31.20 -9.89
CA PRO A 312 6.86 -29.97 -9.99
C PRO A 312 6.37 -29.43 -8.63
N PHE A 313 6.07 -30.32 -7.68
CA PHE A 313 5.59 -29.90 -6.35
C PHE A 313 6.67 -29.24 -5.51
N LEU A 314 7.95 -29.57 -5.70
CA LEU A 314 9.06 -28.85 -5.05
C LEU A 314 9.16 -27.41 -5.53
N HIS A 315 8.98 -27.18 -6.83
CA HIS A 315 8.94 -25.83 -7.39
C HIS A 315 7.74 -25.04 -6.87
N GLN A 316 6.55 -25.65 -6.86
CA GLN A 316 5.34 -25.01 -6.36
C GLN A 316 5.45 -24.67 -4.86
N LEU A 317 5.99 -25.59 -4.04
CA LEU A 317 6.22 -25.36 -2.61
C LEU A 317 7.23 -24.23 -2.39
N GLY A 318 8.36 -24.25 -3.12
CA GLY A 318 9.38 -23.21 -3.05
C GLY A 318 8.83 -21.82 -3.37
N CYS A 319 8.11 -21.68 -4.49
CA CYS A 319 7.46 -20.42 -4.89
C CYS A 319 6.47 -19.93 -3.82
N ARG A 320 5.67 -20.83 -3.26
CA ARG A 320 4.69 -20.49 -2.23
C ARG A 320 5.33 -20.03 -0.93
N LEU A 321 6.34 -20.74 -0.44
CA LEU A 321 7.04 -20.35 0.79
C LEU A 321 7.87 -19.07 0.62
N LEU A 322 8.46 -18.86 -0.56
CA LEU A 322 9.13 -17.60 -0.90
C LEU A 322 8.17 -16.41 -0.88
N HIS A 323 6.96 -16.58 -1.44
CA HIS A 323 5.93 -15.55 -1.38
C HIS A 323 5.59 -15.17 0.06
N ILE A 324 5.40 -16.16 0.93
CA ILE A 324 5.11 -15.94 2.36
C ILE A 324 6.26 -15.18 3.04
N LEU A 325 7.51 -15.57 2.75
CA LEU A 325 8.70 -14.93 3.31
C LEU A 325 8.83 -13.46 2.87
N LYS A 326 8.65 -13.17 1.58
CA LYS A 326 8.68 -11.80 1.04
C LYS A 326 7.60 -10.91 1.65
N ARG A 327 6.44 -11.46 2.01
CA ARG A 327 5.36 -10.72 2.68
C ARG A 327 5.68 -10.34 4.13
N LEU A 328 6.66 -10.94 4.77
CA LEU A 328 7.05 -10.56 6.13
C LEU A 328 7.64 -9.15 6.17
N LEU A 329 8.36 -8.74 5.13
CA LEU A 329 8.99 -7.43 5.02
C LEU A 329 7.99 -6.27 5.19
N PRO A 330 6.92 -6.14 4.37
CA PRO A 330 5.97 -5.03 4.52
C PRO A 330 5.20 -5.07 5.84
N ILE A 331 4.98 -6.26 6.43
CA ILE A 331 4.33 -6.40 7.73
C ILE A 331 5.26 -5.89 8.84
N SER A 332 6.54 -6.27 8.82
CA SER A 332 7.55 -5.78 9.76
C SER A 332 7.69 -4.26 9.69
N ILE A 333 7.73 -3.68 8.47
CA ILE A 333 7.80 -2.22 8.29
C ILE A 333 6.56 -1.53 8.88
N TYR A 334 5.37 -2.08 8.67
CA TYR A 334 4.15 -1.54 9.26
C TYR A 334 4.17 -1.57 10.79
N LEU A 335 4.71 -2.63 11.39
CA LEU A 335 4.86 -2.72 12.85
C LEU A 335 5.82 -1.65 13.38
N LEU A 336 6.93 -1.40 12.70
CA LEU A 336 7.87 -0.33 13.05
C LEU A 336 7.23 1.06 12.90
N GLN A 337 6.40 1.28 11.88
CA GLN A 337 5.66 2.54 11.71
C GLN A 337 4.67 2.79 12.85
N LYS A 338 3.96 1.75 13.29
CA LYS A 338 2.99 1.85 14.39
C LYS A 338 3.65 2.24 15.72
N GLU A 339 4.88 1.80 15.93
CA GLU A 339 5.65 2.08 17.16
C GLU A 339 6.45 3.39 17.09
N GLY A 340 6.43 4.09 15.95
CA GLY A 340 7.15 5.36 15.76
C GLY A 340 8.67 5.20 15.54
N GLU A 341 9.14 3.96 15.36
CA GLU A 341 10.55 3.61 15.16
C GLU A 341 10.94 3.53 13.67
N TYR A 342 10.06 4.03 12.79
CA TYR A 342 10.30 4.06 11.35
C TYR A 342 11.18 5.23 10.95
N LEU A 343 12.22 4.95 10.15
CA LEU A 343 13.12 5.95 9.59
C LEU A 343 12.44 6.71 8.42
N SER A 344 11.54 7.63 8.75
CA SER A 344 10.91 8.52 7.76
C SER A 344 11.96 9.43 7.10
N GLY A 345 11.95 9.51 5.76
CA GLY A 345 12.87 10.34 4.99
C GLY A 345 14.12 9.60 4.46
N HIS A 346 14.37 8.36 4.89
CA HIS A 346 15.51 7.55 4.41
C HIS A 346 15.05 6.41 3.49
N GLU A 347 14.42 6.75 2.37
CA GLU A 347 13.85 5.76 1.44
C GLU A 347 14.92 4.88 0.77
N VAL A 348 16.10 5.43 0.49
CA VAL A 348 17.21 4.68 -0.13
C VAL A 348 17.69 3.57 0.81
N PHE A 349 17.84 3.88 2.10
CA PHE A 349 18.20 2.91 3.13
C PHE A 349 17.16 1.79 3.24
N LEU A 350 15.87 2.15 3.31
CA LEU A 350 14.79 1.17 3.41
C LEU A 350 14.72 0.27 2.16
N ARG A 351 14.94 0.84 0.97
CA ARG A 351 14.99 0.08 -0.28
C ARG A 351 16.19 -0.88 -0.31
N ARG A 352 17.33 -0.48 0.25
CA ARG A 352 18.49 -1.36 0.39
C ARG A 352 18.20 -2.54 1.30
N VAL A 353 17.67 -2.30 2.51
CA VAL A 353 17.28 -3.37 3.45
C VAL A 353 16.26 -4.31 2.81
N ALA A 354 15.27 -3.76 2.10
CA ALA A 354 14.29 -4.53 1.36
C ALA A 354 14.93 -5.42 0.26
N SER A 355 15.87 -4.87 -0.50
CA SER A 355 16.62 -5.60 -1.54
C SER A 355 17.45 -6.73 -0.93
N ALA A 356 18.23 -6.44 0.12
CA ALA A 356 19.03 -7.42 0.83
C ALA A 356 18.19 -8.58 1.38
N PHE A 357 17.05 -8.26 2.00
CA PHE A 357 16.10 -9.27 2.48
C PHE A 357 15.52 -10.12 1.35
N ASN A 358 15.10 -9.51 0.24
CA ASN A 358 14.53 -10.25 -0.90
C ASN A 358 15.57 -11.16 -1.57
N ASN A 359 16.81 -10.67 -1.74
CA ASN A 359 17.91 -11.46 -2.29
C ASN A 359 18.26 -12.65 -1.38
N PHE A 360 18.28 -12.43 -0.07
CA PHE A 360 18.43 -13.51 0.91
C PHE A 360 17.30 -14.55 0.81
N ALA A 361 16.05 -14.09 0.73
CA ALA A 361 14.89 -14.98 0.63
C ALA A 361 14.96 -15.87 -0.64
N GLU A 362 15.29 -15.27 -1.79
CA GLU A 362 15.42 -15.97 -3.07
C GLU A 362 16.59 -16.95 -3.10
N SER A 363 17.76 -16.54 -2.59
CA SER A 363 18.94 -17.41 -2.53
C SER A 363 18.73 -18.59 -1.58
N THR A 364 18.10 -18.35 -0.43
CA THR A 364 17.81 -19.40 0.56
C THR A 364 16.77 -20.39 0.02
N GLU A 365 15.72 -19.91 -0.65
CA GLU A 365 14.76 -20.79 -1.32
C GLU A 365 15.41 -21.63 -2.40
N ARG A 366 16.23 -21.02 -3.27
CA ARG A 366 16.93 -21.73 -4.35
C ARG A 366 17.81 -22.85 -3.79
N ALA A 367 18.64 -22.53 -2.79
CA ALA A 367 19.53 -23.51 -2.16
C ALA A 367 18.75 -24.63 -1.44
N CYS A 368 17.62 -24.31 -0.80
CA CYS A 368 16.76 -25.31 -0.17
C CYS A 368 16.12 -26.24 -1.20
N ARG A 369 15.60 -25.67 -2.30
CA ARG A 369 14.98 -26.41 -3.40
C ARG A 369 15.99 -27.33 -4.09
N GLU A 370 17.20 -26.83 -4.40
CA GLU A 370 18.28 -27.62 -4.99
C GLU A 370 18.62 -28.84 -4.12
N LYS A 371 18.74 -28.67 -2.80
CA LYS A 371 18.94 -29.80 -1.88
C LYS A 371 17.78 -30.79 -1.90
N CYS A 372 16.54 -30.32 -1.98
CA CYS A 372 15.38 -31.23 -2.09
C CYS A 372 15.38 -31.99 -3.41
N MET A 373 15.77 -31.33 -4.50
CA MET A 373 15.93 -31.93 -5.82
C MET A 373 17.04 -32.98 -5.83
N GLU A 374 18.19 -32.70 -5.22
CA GLU A 374 19.29 -33.65 -5.08
C GLU A 374 18.86 -34.92 -4.32
N ASP A 375 18.04 -34.76 -3.26
CA ASP A 375 17.50 -35.91 -2.53
C ASP A 375 16.52 -36.72 -3.36
N LEU A 376 15.64 -36.05 -4.10
CA LEU A 376 14.70 -36.72 -5.00
C LEU A 376 15.49 -37.49 -6.06
N VAL A 377 16.51 -36.89 -6.67
CA VAL A 377 17.41 -37.51 -7.65
C VAL A 377 18.22 -38.66 -7.03
N SER A 378 18.71 -38.53 -5.80
CA SER A 378 19.47 -39.56 -5.11
C SER A 378 18.60 -40.79 -4.79
N THR A 379 17.40 -40.55 -4.25
CA THR A 379 16.42 -41.59 -3.91
C THR A 379 15.94 -42.33 -5.16
N THR A 380 15.81 -41.60 -6.27
CA THR A 380 15.41 -42.16 -7.58
C THR A 380 16.57 -42.85 -8.29
N ARG A 381 17.83 -42.47 -8.05
CA ARG A 381 19.03 -43.08 -8.65
C ARG A 381 19.44 -44.39 -7.98
N TYR A 382 19.38 -44.48 -6.65
CA TYR A 382 19.76 -45.67 -5.89
C TYR A 382 18.57 -46.15 -5.05
N VAL A 383 17.64 -46.88 -5.67
CA VAL A 383 16.58 -47.56 -4.92
C VAL A 383 17.22 -48.71 -4.14
N THR A 384 17.76 -48.39 -2.97
CA THR A 384 18.16 -49.39 -1.99
C THR A 384 16.90 -49.81 -1.26
N TRP A 385 16.49 -51.06 -1.48
CA TRP A 385 15.41 -51.68 -0.72
C TRP A 385 15.82 -51.73 0.76
N SER A 386 15.46 -50.73 1.55
CA SER A 386 15.50 -50.89 2.99
C SER A 386 14.31 -51.75 3.39
N LEU A 387 14.52 -53.07 3.40
CA LEU A 387 13.65 -54.12 3.94
C LEU A 387 13.22 -53.88 5.41
N HIS A 388 13.66 -52.79 6.03
CA HIS A 388 13.40 -52.41 7.40
C HIS A 388 12.13 -51.58 7.60
N ASN A 389 11.50 -51.04 6.56
CA ASN A 389 10.20 -50.40 6.74
C ASN A 389 9.08 -51.46 6.67
N LYS A 390 8.31 -51.58 7.76
CA LYS A 390 7.38 -52.67 8.09
C LYS A 390 6.16 -52.76 7.16
N ASN A 391 6.34 -52.99 5.86
CA ASN A 391 5.25 -53.10 4.89
C ASN A 391 5.27 -54.43 4.10
N ARG A 392 5.81 -55.51 4.71
CA ARG A 392 5.66 -56.89 4.22
C ARG A 392 4.19 -57.37 4.23
N ALA A 393 3.33 -56.75 5.04
CA ALA A 393 1.93 -57.12 5.16
C ALA A 393 1.13 -56.78 3.90
N GLY A 394 1.36 -55.62 3.27
CA GLY A 394 0.63 -55.22 2.05
C GLY A 394 0.97 -56.08 0.84
N LEU A 395 2.26 -56.43 0.66
CA LEU A 395 2.67 -57.32 -0.42
C LEU A 395 2.18 -58.76 -0.17
N ARG A 396 2.21 -59.26 1.07
CA ARG A 396 1.63 -60.57 1.42
C ARG A 396 0.13 -60.62 1.19
N GLN A 397 -0.62 -59.62 1.67
CA GLN A 397 -2.07 -59.55 1.48
C GLN A 397 -2.46 -59.49 -0.01
N PHE A 398 -1.65 -58.82 -0.84
CA PHE A 398 -1.85 -58.80 -2.29
C PHE A 398 -1.52 -60.15 -2.95
N LEU A 399 -0.42 -60.80 -2.55
CA LEU A 399 -0.02 -62.13 -3.05
C LEU A 399 -0.98 -63.25 -2.58
N ASP A 400 -1.49 -63.17 -1.36
CA ASP A 400 -2.49 -64.12 -0.82
C ASP A 400 -3.85 -64.01 -1.55
N SER A 401 -4.16 -62.83 -2.10
CA SER A 401 -5.33 -62.62 -2.97
C SER A 401 -5.23 -63.39 -4.31
N PHE A 402 -4.02 -63.63 -4.82
CA PHE A 402 -3.81 -64.49 -6.01
C PHE A 402 -4.15 -65.94 -5.72
N GLY A 403 -3.75 -66.47 -4.55
CA GLY A 403 -4.00 -67.86 -4.18
C GLY A 403 -5.49 -68.19 -4.02
N SER A 404 -6.32 -67.18 -3.73
CA SER A 404 -7.76 -67.35 -3.47
C SER A 404 -8.63 -67.26 -4.72
N THR A 405 -8.15 -66.57 -5.78
CA THR A 405 -8.98 -66.26 -6.95
C THR A 405 -9.00 -67.40 -7.99
N GLU A 406 -7.98 -68.26 -8.03
CA GLU A 406 -7.91 -69.36 -9.03
C GLU A 406 -8.59 -70.67 -8.60
N GLN A 407 -8.94 -70.86 -7.32
CA GLN A 407 -9.70 -72.05 -6.87
C GLN A 407 -11.20 -71.97 -7.18
N SER A 408 -11.75 -70.78 -7.44
CA SER A 408 -13.17 -70.61 -7.79
C SER A 408 -13.49 -70.81 -9.28
N ALA A 409 -12.49 -71.03 -10.14
CA ALA A 409 -12.70 -71.14 -11.59
C ALA A 409 -12.94 -72.59 -12.10
N VAL A 410 -12.90 -73.62 -11.25
CA VAL A 410 -13.03 -75.03 -11.67
C VAL A 410 -14.38 -75.68 -11.29
N LEU A 411 -15.23 -75.02 -10.51
CA LEU A 411 -16.55 -75.57 -10.14
C LEU A 411 -17.64 -74.49 -10.22
N SER A 412 -18.16 -74.25 -11.43
CA SER A 412 -19.59 -74.04 -11.72
C SER A 412 -19.78 -73.30 -13.06
N ASN A 413 -20.15 -74.05 -14.09
CA ASN A 413 -20.93 -73.52 -15.21
C ASN A 413 -22.39 -73.92 -14.95
N SER A 414 -23.22 -73.01 -14.47
CA SER A 414 -24.67 -73.05 -14.69
C SER A 414 -25.24 -71.63 -14.68
N LEU A 415 -25.86 -71.28 -15.81
CA LEU A 415 -26.55 -70.05 -16.18
C LEU A 415 -27.42 -69.39 -15.09
N SER A 416 -27.32 -68.07 -14.91
CA SER A 416 -28.37 -67.07 -15.25
C SER A 416 -28.15 -65.69 -14.57
N MET A 417 -28.31 -64.62 -15.36
CA MET A 417 -28.57 -63.22 -14.97
C MET A 417 -30.11 -62.99 -14.99
N PRO A 418 -30.71 -61.84 -14.58
CA PRO A 418 -30.20 -60.63 -13.90
C PRO A 418 -31.12 -60.11 -12.76
N LEU A 419 -30.70 -59.11 -11.95
CA LEU A 419 -31.37 -57.78 -11.82
C LEU A 419 -30.80 -56.91 -10.67
N CYS A 420 -30.80 -55.60 -10.92
CA CYS A 420 -30.55 -54.49 -10.01
C CYS A 420 -31.56 -54.40 -8.85
N GLN A 421 -31.14 -53.89 -7.68
CA GLN A 421 -31.90 -52.85 -6.97
C GLN A 421 -31.09 -52.06 -5.94
N GLU A 422 -31.63 -50.87 -5.66
CA GLU A 422 -31.04 -49.66 -5.08
C GLU A 422 -30.80 -49.66 -3.56
N SER A 423 -29.95 -48.71 -3.16
CA SER A 423 -30.10 -47.78 -2.01
C SER A 423 -30.23 -48.31 -0.55
N SER A 424 -29.17 -48.00 0.22
CA SER A 424 -29.15 -47.16 1.43
C SER A 424 -29.94 -47.50 2.73
N PHE A 425 -29.19 -47.35 3.84
CA PHE A 425 -29.52 -46.76 5.15
C PHE A 425 -30.02 -47.60 6.36
N VAL A 426 -29.30 -47.39 7.48
CA VAL A 426 -29.72 -47.25 8.91
C VAL A 426 -30.20 -48.49 9.69
N SER A 427 -29.29 -48.99 10.55
CA SER A 427 -29.38 -49.00 12.03
C SER A 427 -29.58 -50.29 12.87
N VAL A 428 -28.77 -50.29 13.95
CA VAL A 428 -29.03 -50.70 15.36
C VAL A 428 -28.93 -52.17 15.76
N ALA A 429 -28.00 -52.38 16.72
CA ALA A 429 -27.94 -53.28 17.88
C ALA A 429 -28.45 -54.73 17.72
N ASN A 430 -27.77 -55.75 18.24
CA ASN A 430 -27.44 -55.90 19.65
C ASN A 430 -26.48 -57.10 19.85
N GLU A 431 -25.66 -57.02 20.90
CA GLU A 431 -25.16 -58.04 21.85
C GLU A 431 -25.30 -59.55 21.54
N LYS A 432 -24.46 -60.50 22.01
CA LYS A 432 -23.18 -60.64 22.73
C LYS A 432 -23.00 -62.16 22.96
N HIS A 433 -21.78 -62.57 23.30
CA HIS A 433 -21.36 -63.80 24.02
C HIS A 433 -21.37 -65.14 23.24
N ASP A 434 -20.19 -65.72 22.98
CA ASP A 434 -19.38 -66.61 23.86
C ASP A 434 -20.09 -67.96 24.08
N THR A 435 -19.51 -69.15 23.88
CA THR A 435 -18.28 -69.64 24.52
C THR A 435 -17.83 -70.98 23.91
N LYS A 436 -16.50 -71.17 23.94
CA LYS A 436 -15.58 -72.32 23.77
C LYS A 436 -16.02 -73.82 23.75
N PRO A 437 -15.09 -74.71 23.27
CA PRO A 437 -15.33 -76.07 22.79
C PRO A 437 -14.81 -77.20 23.73
N ARG A 438 -15.07 -78.47 23.36
CA ARG A 438 -14.21 -79.68 23.57
C ARG A 438 -14.89 -80.91 22.93
N THR A 439 -14.34 -81.49 21.85
CA THR A 439 -13.55 -82.74 21.79
C THR A 439 -14.12 -83.93 22.54
N ASP A 440 -14.41 -85.01 21.81
CA ASP A 440 -13.98 -86.34 22.26
C ASP A 440 -13.71 -87.31 21.10
N VAL A 441 -12.73 -88.15 21.38
CA VAL A 441 -11.95 -89.04 20.50
C VAL A 441 -12.53 -90.45 20.53
N LYS A 442 -12.59 -91.15 19.38
CA LYS A 442 -12.25 -92.59 19.33
C LYS A 442 -11.94 -93.08 17.92
N LEU A 443 -10.95 -93.98 17.89
CA LEU A 443 -10.11 -94.39 16.77
C LEU A 443 -10.25 -95.91 16.55
N SER A 444 -9.82 -96.36 15.35
CA SER A 444 -9.54 -97.75 14.89
C SER A 444 -10.74 -98.48 14.24
N GLN A 445 -10.65 -99.17 13.09
CA GLN A 445 -9.59 -100.01 12.49
C GLN A 445 -9.72 -100.02 10.94
N VAL A 446 -8.64 -99.82 10.15
CA VAL A 446 -7.75 -100.80 9.46
C VAL A 446 -7.97 -100.89 7.93
N ALA A 447 -6.96 -100.36 7.23
CA ALA A 447 -6.34 -100.76 5.95
C ALA A 447 -7.17 -101.06 4.69
N SER A 448 -6.98 -100.21 3.67
CA SER A 448 -6.54 -100.65 2.34
C SER A 448 -5.69 -99.53 1.72
N GLY A 449 -4.42 -99.82 1.44
CA GLY A 449 -3.50 -98.88 0.82
C GLY A 449 -3.78 -98.66 -0.66
N VAL A 450 -3.27 -97.53 -1.16
CA VAL A 450 -2.55 -97.31 -2.43
C VAL A 450 -2.70 -95.83 -2.80
N ASP A 451 -1.57 -95.12 -2.65
CA ASP A 451 -1.05 -93.96 -3.39
C ASP A 451 -1.89 -92.67 -3.53
N SER A 452 -1.47 -91.63 -2.79
CA SER A 452 -1.81 -90.23 -3.05
C SER A 452 -0.60 -89.34 -2.80
N SER A 453 0.49 -89.61 -3.53
CA SER A 453 1.66 -88.71 -3.66
C SER A 453 1.57 -87.81 -4.90
N SER A 454 0.44 -87.80 -5.63
CA SER A 454 0.29 -87.11 -6.92
C SER A 454 -0.28 -85.69 -6.86
N SER A 455 -0.80 -85.23 -5.72
CA SER A 455 -1.49 -83.92 -5.63
C SER A 455 -0.57 -82.73 -5.34
N VAL A 456 0.60 -82.94 -4.74
CA VAL A 456 1.58 -81.86 -4.46
C VAL A 456 2.48 -81.63 -5.68
N GLN A 457 2.87 -82.71 -6.36
CA GLN A 457 3.66 -82.63 -7.59
C GLN A 457 2.89 -81.93 -8.72
N THR A 458 1.57 -82.11 -8.84
CA THR A 458 0.79 -81.52 -9.93
C THR A 458 0.59 -80.00 -9.82
N THR A 459 0.59 -79.43 -8.61
CA THR A 459 0.59 -77.97 -8.41
C THR A 459 1.97 -77.36 -8.63
N GLU A 460 3.04 -78.04 -8.20
CA GLU A 460 4.41 -77.59 -8.45
C GLU A 460 4.77 -77.72 -9.94
N THR A 461 4.37 -78.79 -10.63
CA THR A 461 4.58 -78.92 -12.08
C THR A 461 3.72 -77.97 -12.89
N ARG A 462 2.51 -77.59 -12.44
CA ARG A 462 1.70 -76.57 -13.14
C ARG A 462 2.22 -75.15 -12.95
N LEU A 463 2.76 -74.83 -11.78
CA LEU A 463 3.49 -73.57 -11.53
C LEU A 463 4.82 -73.56 -12.29
N ALA A 464 5.53 -74.69 -12.34
CA ALA A 464 6.76 -74.84 -13.13
C ALA A 464 6.48 -74.74 -14.63
N ASP A 465 5.41 -75.36 -15.14
CA ASP A 465 4.99 -75.25 -16.55
C ASP A 465 4.48 -73.83 -16.89
N LEU A 466 3.82 -73.14 -15.95
CA LEU A 466 3.46 -71.73 -16.11
C LEU A 466 4.69 -70.83 -16.10
N LEU A 467 5.67 -71.11 -15.24
CA LEU A 467 6.96 -70.40 -15.19
C LEU A 467 7.75 -70.67 -16.48
N ASP A 468 7.87 -71.91 -16.94
CA ASP A 468 8.56 -72.29 -18.17
C ASP A 468 7.89 -71.68 -19.42
N ASN A 469 6.55 -71.64 -19.49
CA ASN A 469 5.86 -70.95 -20.59
C ASN A 469 6.01 -69.41 -20.55
N THR A 470 6.34 -68.84 -19.39
CA THR A 470 6.62 -67.41 -19.19
C THR A 470 8.09 -67.06 -19.39
N LEU A 471 8.99 -68.03 -19.20
CA LEU A 471 10.45 -67.87 -19.32
C LEU A 471 10.95 -67.85 -20.77
N TRP A 472 10.19 -68.43 -21.72
CA TRP A 472 10.63 -68.58 -23.12
C TRP A 472 9.82 -67.80 -24.15
N ASN A 473 8.76 -67.08 -23.75
CA ASN A 473 7.94 -66.27 -24.64
C ASN A 473 7.97 -64.79 -24.24
N ARG A 474 8.28 -63.89 -25.20
CA ARG A 474 8.13 -62.42 -25.06
C ARG A 474 6.68 -61.94 -24.81
N ARG A 475 5.75 -62.86 -24.56
CA ARG A 475 4.38 -62.55 -24.12
C ARG A 475 4.39 -62.48 -22.60
N LEU A 476 4.49 -61.27 -22.04
CA LEU A 476 4.12 -61.04 -20.65
C LEU A 476 2.74 -61.63 -20.39
N ALA A 477 2.69 -62.61 -19.49
CA ALA A 477 1.45 -63.18 -19.01
C ALA A 477 0.67 -62.11 -18.21
N PRO A 478 -0.67 -62.09 -18.26
CA PRO A 478 -1.47 -61.16 -17.46
C PRO A 478 -1.18 -61.23 -15.95
N SER A 479 -0.64 -62.34 -15.46
CA SER A 479 -0.19 -62.53 -14.08
C SER A 479 1.11 -61.76 -13.76
N SER A 480 2.10 -61.75 -14.66
CA SER A 480 3.37 -61.03 -14.45
C SER A 480 3.21 -59.52 -14.53
N GLU A 481 2.34 -59.02 -15.42
CA GLU A 481 1.98 -57.59 -15.49
C GLU A 481 1.38 -57.08 -14.17
N ARG A 482 0.51 -57.88 -13.54
CA ARG A 482 -0.11 -57.54 -12.25
C ARG A 482 0.91 -57.51 -11.10
N ILE A 483 1.89 -58.41 -11.12
CA ILE A 483 2.97 -58.44 -10.12
C ILE A 483 3.83 -57.17 -10.24
N VAL A 484 4.26 -56.81 -11.46
CA VAL A 484 5.01 -55.58 -11.71
C VAL A 484 4.20 -54.36 -11.29
N TYR A 485 2.91 -54.30 -11.64
CA TYR A 485 2.02 -53.20 -11.27
C TYR A 485 1.93 -52.99 -9.75
N ALA A 486 1.76 -54.06 -8.99
CA ALA A 486 1.69 -54.00 -7.52
C ALA A 486 3.02 -53.59 -6.89
N LEU A 487 4.14 -54.09 -7.43
CA LEU A 487 5.48 -53.68 -7.00
C LEU A 487 5.71 -52.19 -7.26
N VAL A 488 5.32 -51.68 -8.43
CA VAL A 488 5.44 -50.25 -8.76
C VAL A 488 4.64 -49.40 -7.79
N GLN A 489 3.38 -49.77 -7.50
CA GLN A 489 2.54 -49.02 -6.56
C GLN A 489 3.17 -48.96 -5.15
N GLN A 490 3.74 -50.08 -4.68
CA GLN A 490 4.35 -50.14 -3.37
C GLN A 490 5.66 -49.34 -3.28
N ILE A 491 6.49 -49.40 -4.33
CA ILE A 491 7.73 -48.62 -4.41
C ILE A 491 7.40 -47.12 -4.49
N PHE A 492 6.44 -46.75 -5.34
CA PHE A 492 5.98 -45.36 -5.47
C PHE A 492 5.45 -44.81 -4.13
N HIS A 493 4.65 -45.60 -3.40
CA HIS A 493 4.19 -45.24 -2.06
C HIS A 493 5.36 -45.01 -1.10
N GLY A 494 6.37 -45.89 -1.09
CA GLY A 494 7.57 -45.72 -0.27
C GLY A 494 8.35 -44.45 -0.60
N ILE A 495 8.57 -44.16 -1.88
CA ILE A 495 9.24 -42.94 -2.34
C ILE A 495 8.45 -41.70 -1.93
N ARG A 496 7.12 -41.74 -2.02
CA ARG A 496 6.23 -40.62 -1.65
C ARG A 496 6.33 -40.27 -0.16
N GLU A 497 6.28 -41.26 0.73
CA GLU A 497 6.38 -41.01 2.17
C GLU A 497 7.77 -40.46 2.55
N TYR A 498 8.83 -40.99 1.94
CA TYR A 498 10.18 -40.47 2.13
C TYR A 498 10.32 -39.04 1.60
N PHE A 499 9.81 -38.77 0.39
CA PHE A 499 9.82 -37.46 -0.24
C PHE A 499 9.11 -36.41 0.61
N LEU A 500 7.92 -36.74 1.13
CA LEU A 500 7.15 -35.88 2.02
C LEU A 500 7.96 -35.52 3.28
N ALA A 501 8.49 -36.53 3.97
CA ALA A 501 9.24 -36.34 5.20
C ALA A 501 10.55 -35.55 4.97
N SER A 502 11.28 -35.87 3.89
CA SER A 502 12.52 -35.18 3.53
C SER A 502 12.26 -33.73 3.13
N ALA A 503 11.28 -33.47 2.26
CA ALA A 503 10.94 -32.11 1.83
C ALA A 503 10.52 -31.24 3.02
N GLU A 504 9.61 -31.73 3.88
CA GLU A 504 9.16 -31.00 5.07
C GLU A 504 10.33 -30.66 6.01
N LEU A 505 11.18 -31.64 6.31
CA LEU A 505 12.37 -31.45 7.14
C LEU A 505 13.32 -30.41 6.52
N LYS A 506 13.58 -30.52 5.21
CA LYS A 506 14.52 -29.63 4.51
C LYS A 506 14.02 -28.20 4.44
N PHE A 507 12.76 -27.96 4.14
CA PHE A 507 12.23 -26.59 4.15
C PHE A 507 12.27 -25.99 5.55
N ASN A 508 11.99 -26.78 6.60
CA ASN A 508 12.15 -26.28 7.97
C ASN A 508 13.62 -25.96 8.31
N CYS A 509 14.57 -26.85 8.00
CA CYS A 509 15.97 -26.69 8.37
C CYS A 509 16.78 -25.76 7.45
N PHE A 510 16.42 -25.64 6.18
CA PHE A 510 17.20 -24.91 5.16
C PHE A 510 16.49 -23.70 4.57
N LEU A 511 15.19 -23.50 4.83
CA LEU A 511 14.49 -22.25 4.53
C LEU A 511 14.16 -21.47 5.81
N LEU A 512 13.46 -22.07 6.76
CA LEU A 512 12.99 -21.36 7.95
C LEU A 512 14.13 -21.06 8.95
N MET A 513 14.96 -22.05 9.31
CA MET A 513 16.07 -21.83 10.27
C MET A 513 17.09 -20.78 9.79
N PRO A 514 17.54 -20.75 8.51
CA PRO A 514 18.43 -19.70 8.04
C PRO A 514 17.84 -18.29 8.14
N VAL A 515 16.52 -18.12 7.97
CA VAL A 515 15.85 -16.83 8.17
C VAL A 515 15.93 -16.39 9.63
N VAL A 516 15.95 -17.32 10.58
CA VAL A 516 16.06 -17.01 12.01
C VAL A 516 17.50 -16.80 12.44
N ASP A 517 18.43 -17.66 12.00
CA ASP A 517 19.79 -17.72 12.53
C ASP A 517 20.83 -16.99 11.67
N LYS A 518 20.73 -17.08 10.34
CA LYS A 518 21.75 -16.56 9.40
C LYS A 518 21.44 -15.18 8.88
N LEU A 519 20.16 -14.88 8.63
CA LEU A 519 19.72 -13.58 8.13
C LEU A 519 20.19 -12.41 9.03
N PRO A 520 20.11 -12.49 10.38
CA PRO A 520 20.62 -11.42 11.23
C PRO A 520 22.09 -11.07 11.01
N ALA A 521 22.94 -12.08 10.84
CA ALA A 521 24.38 -11.89 10.63
C ALA A 521 24.64 -11.31 9.24
N LEU A 522 24.02 -11.87 8.19
CA LEU A 522 24.23 -11.42 6.81
C LEU A 522 23.72 -10.00 6.56
N LEU A 523 22.56 -9.64 7.13
CA LEU A 523 22.07 -8.27 7.02
C LEU A 523 22.96 -7.28 7.78
N ARG A 524 23.50 -7.68 8.95
CA ARG A 524 24.45 -6.85 9.68
C ARG A 524 25.73 -6.63 8.88
N GLU A 525 26.30 -7.69 8.32
CA GLU A 525 27.51 -7.61 7.49
C GLU A 525 27.31 -6.74 6.23
N ASP A 526 26.19 -6.90 5.51
CA ASP A 526 25.86 -6.04 4.35
C ASP A 526 25.70 -4.56 4.76
N LEU A 527 25.05 -4.31 5.91
CA LEU A 527 24.88 -2.94 6.42
C LEU A 527 26.20 -2.33 6.90
N GLU A 528 27.04 -3.08 7.60
CA GLU A 528 28.34 -2.61 8.07
C GLU A 528 29.27 -2.33 6.89
N SER A 529 29.32 -3.22 5.90
CA SER A 529 30.04 -2.98 4.65
C SER A 529 29.52 -1.73 3.92
N ALA A 530 28.21 -1.52 3.90
CA ALA A 530 27.62 -0.31 3.32
C ALA A 530 27.97 0.97 4.12
N PHE A 531 28.12 0.87 5.44
CA PHE A 531 28.52 1.98 6.31
C PHE A 531 30.02 2.31 6.25
N GLU A 532 30.85 1.35 5.88
CA GLU A 532 32.28 1.56 5.59
C GLU A 532 32.50 2.22 4.22
N GLY A 533 31.57 1.99 3.28
CA GLY A 533 31.53 2.67 2.00
C GLY A 533 30.99 4.11 2.08
N ASP A 534 30.60 4.64 0.91
CA ASP A 534 30.04 5.99 0.80
C ASP A 534 28.59 6.04 1.31
N LEU A 535 28.41 6.74 2.44
CA LEU A 535 27.12 6.90 3.13
C LEU A 535 26.08 7.64 2.31
N ASP A 536 26.49 8.45 1.32
CA ASP A 536 25.55 9.09 0.41
C ASP A 536 24.76 8.06 -0.39
N ASN A 537 25.37 6.94 -0.77
CA ASN A 537 24.67 5.86 -1.48
C ASN A 537 23.67 5.11 -0.59
N VAL A 538 23.77 5.25 0.73
CA VAL A 538 22.93 4.55 1.70
C VAL A 538 21.78 5.43 2.18
N PHE A 539 22.06 6.68 2.54
CA PHE A 539 21.10 7.59 3.15
C PHE A 539 20.71 8.79 2.27
N ASP A 540 21.36 8.98 1.12
CA ASP A 540 21.19 10.16 0.26
C ASP A 540 21.39 11.48 1.02
N ILE A 541 22.51 11.54 1.77
CA ILE A 541 22.78 12.63 2.72
C ILE A 541 22.93 13.95 1.97
N THR A 542 23.58 13.97 0.81
CA THR A 542 23.73 15.16 -0.03
C THR A 542 22.41 15.75 -0.49
N ASN A 543 21.50 14.96 -1.06
CA ASN A 543 20.20 15.49 -1.49
C ASN A 543 19.33 15.90 -0.29
N LEU A 544 19.31 15.10 0.78
CA LEU A 544 18.57 15.45 2.00
C LEU A 544 19.10 16.73 2.63
N ARG A 545 20.42 16.88 2.73
CA ARG A 545 21.07 18.07 3.27
C ARG A 545 20.83 19.28 2.37
N HIS A 546 20.88 19.12 1.06
CA HIS A 546 20.56 20.20 0.12
C HIS A 546 19.10 20.64 0.27
N SER A 547 18.15 19.70 0.28
CA SER A 547 16.73 19.98 0.44
C SER A 547 16.41 20.69 1.76
N LEU A 548 16.92 20.16 2.88
CA LEU A 548 16.74 20.76 4.21
C LEU A 548 17.46 22.11 4.33
N SER A 549 18.63 22.27 3.71
CA SER A 549 19.35 23.55 3.67
C SER A 549 18.58 24.59 2.85
N GLN A 550 17.95 24.19 1.75
CA GLN A 550 17.10 25.06 0.95
C GLN A 550 15.86 25.49 1.75
N GLN A 551 15.13 24.54 2.35
CA GLN A 551 13.99 24.83 3.21
C GLN A 551 14.36 25.73 4.40
N LYS A 552 15.53 25.51 5.00
CA LYS A 552 16.07 26.40 6.03
C LYS A 552 16.25 27.82 5.50
N SER A 553 16.88 27.99 4.35
CA SER A 553 17.11 29.31 3.74
C SER A 553 15.79 30.04 3.43
N ASP A 554 14.80 29.32 2.90
CA ASP A 554 13.47 29.87 2.59
C ASP A 554 12.74 30.30 3.87
N THR A 555 12.78 29.46 4.90
CA THR A 555 12.17 29.74 6.22
C THR A 555 12.86 30.91 6.91
N GLU A 556 14.19 31.05 6.79
CA GLU A 556 14.92 32.21 7.31
C GLU A 556 14.57 33.51 6.57
N ILE A 557 14.38 33.44 5.25
CA ILE A 557 13.91 34.57 4.44
C ILE A 557 12.50 34.97 4.89
N GLU A 558 11.59 34.02 5.08
CA GLU A 558 10.25 34.27 5.59
C GLU A 558 10.28 34.90 6.99
N MET A 559 11.10 34.36 7.90
CA MET A 559 11.28 34.92 9.24
C MET A 559 11.79 36.37 9.19
N LYS A 560 12.74 36.67 8.29
CA LYS A 560 13.24 38.04 8.06
C LYS A 560 12.13 38.95 7.51
N ARG A 561 11.27 38.46 6.61
CA ARG A 561 10.11 39.21 6.08
C ARG A 561 9.10 39.53 7.18
N ILE A 562 8.76 38.56 8.02
CA ILE A 562 7.84 38.75 9.15
C ILE A 562 8.42 39.76 10.16
N LYS A 563 9.71 39.67 10.50
CA LYS A 563 10.39 40.66 11.35
C LYS A 563 10.32 42.07 10.78
N LYS A 564 10.67 42.25 9.49
CA LYS A 564 10.57 43.54 8.81
C LYS A 564 9.14 44.09 8.81
N LEU A 565 8.15 43.22 8.64
CA LEU A 565 6.75 43.62 8.68
C LEU A 565 6.33 44.09 10.09
N LYS A 566 6.74 43.35 11.14
CA LYS A 566 6.51 43.74 12.54
C LYS A 566 7.14 45.10 12.86
N GLU A 567 8.36 45.34 12.41
CA GLU A 567 9.04 46.64 12.57
C GLU A 567 8.30 47.77 11.84
N LYS A 568 7.83 47.53 10.61
CA LYS A 568 7.02 48.51 9.86
C LYS A 568 5.73 48.88 10.60
N PHE A 569 4.98 47.90 11.11
CA PHE A 569 3.77 48.17 11.89
C PHE A 569 4.06 48.99 13.14
N LYS A 570 5.18 48.69 13.81
CA LYS A 570 5.63 49.44 14.99
C LYS A 570 5.94 50.89 14.65
N LEU A 571 6.73 51.14 13.60
CA LEU A 571 7.09 52.49 13.15
C LEU A 571 5.87 53.31 12.73
N ILE A 572 4.93 52.71 11.98
CA ILE A 572 3.69 53.37 11.56
C ILE A 572 2.84 53.73 12.79
N HIS A 573 2.73 52.81 13.77
CA HIS A 573 1.99 53.07 14.99
C HIS A 573 2.62 54.21 15.82
N GLU A 574 3.94 54.26 15.94
CA GLU A 574 4.68 55.35 16.59
C GLU A 574 4.42 56.69 15.88
N GLN A 575 4.47 56.73 14.54
CA GLN A 575 4.16 57.94 13.76
C GLN A 575 2.74 58.44 13.99
N PHE A 576 1.75 57.54 14.03
CA PHE A 576 0.37 57.92 14.29
C PHE A 576 0.15 58.45 15.72
N ILE A 577 0.81 57.87 16.73
CA ILE A 577 0.76 58.38 18.10
C ILE A 577 1.36 59.80 18.14
N SER A 578 2.50 60.03 17.51
CA SER A 578 3.13 61.36 17.46
C SER A 578 2.24 62.40 16.77
N HIS A 579 1.61 62.04 15.65
CA HIS A 579 0.67 62.94 14.95
C HIS A 579 -0.61 63.22 15.76
N HIS A 580 -1.15 62.23 16.47
CA HIS A 580 -2.32 62.42 17.32
C HIS A 580 -2.00 63.33 18.51
N VAL A 581 -0.82 63.19 19.12
CA VAL A 581 -0.36 64.06 20.21
C VAL A 581 -0.21 65.50 19.72
N MET A 582 0.44 65.73 18.56
CA MET A 582 0.56 67.08 17.99
C MET A 582 -0.80 67.70 17.61
N SER A 583 -1.74 66.91 17.08
CA SER A 583 -3.09 67.39 16.77
C SER A 583 -3.92 67.70 18.01
N SER A 584 -3.69 67.01 19.13
CA SER A 584 -4.39 67.28 20.39
C SER A 584 -3.84 68.53 21.11
N LEU A 585 -2.55 68.83 20.95
CA LEU A 585 -1.91 70.02 21.49
C LEU A 585 -2.27 71.32 20.72
N SER A 586 -2.61 71.23 19.43
CA SER A 586 -3.08 72.38 18.64
C SER A 586 -4.55 72.75 18.85
N LEU A 587 -5.30 71.92 19.59
CA LEU A 587 -6.72 72.13 19.92
C LEU A 587 -6.94 72.62 21.36
N ALA A 588 -5.89 72.90 22.14
CA ALA A 588 -6.03 73.53 23.45
C ALA A 588 -6.21 75.05 23.26
N PRO A 589 -7.38 75.65 23.59
CA PRO A 589 -7.48 77.09 23.66
C PRO A 589 -6.63 77.54 24.84
N SER A 590 -5.72 78.48 24.59
CA SER A 590 -5.10 79.28 25.64
C SER A 590 -6.22 79.92 26.47
N ALA A 591 -6.43 79.41 27.68
CA ALA A 591 -7.17 80.09 28.73
C ALA A 591 -6.31 81.19 29.34
#